data_AF-A0A2D6X8L4-F1
#
_entry.id   AF-A0A2D6X8L4-F1
#
_cell.length_a   1.000
_cell.length_b   1.000
_cell.length_c   1.000
_cell.angle_alpha   90.00
_cell.angle_beta   90.00
_cell.angle_gamma   90.00
#
_symmetry.space_group_name_H-M   'P 1'
#
loop_
_entity.id
_entity.type
_entity.pdbx_description
1 polymer ?
#
loop_
_entity_poly.entity_id
_entity_poly.type
_entity_poly.pdbx_seq_one_letter_code
_entity_poly.pdbx_strand_id
1 'polypeptide(L)'
;MRIDIESFSFIKDRCHAYDYVLDARTLDLRGNGIIWMKDTGLDQHVAEIAAKAPEFKTIVAMGVGFVMIMDAQQRDTIHIGIGCHHGRHRSVSIAEGLVERLNQLQYYDVHVYHRQLDKAGKG
;
A
#
# COMPACT_ATOMS: atom_id res chain seq x y z
N MET A 1 6.42 18.20 0.86
CA MET A 1 5.37 17.54 1.65
C MET A 1 5.83 16.13 2.02
N ARG A 2 5.58 15.70 3.26
CA ARG A 2 5.85 14.34 3.72
C ARG A 2 4.62 13.46 3.47
N ILE A 3 4.83 12.24 2.97
CA ILE A 3 3.79 11.26 2.72
C ILE A 3 4.12 9.98 3.48
N ASP A 4 3.31 9.65 4.47
CA ASP A 4 3.39 8.40 5.21
C ASP A 4 2.39 7.40 4.61
N ILE A 5 2.88 6.25 4.16
CA ILE A 5 2.07 5.16 3.60
C ILE A 5 2.14 3.98 4.55
N GLU A 6 0.99 3.50 4.99
CA GLU A 6 0.92 2.39 5.93
C GLU A 6 0.06 1.26 5.41
N SER A 7 0.66 0.07 5.24
CA SER A 7 -0.12 -1.14 4.97
C SER A 7 -0.59 -1.81 6.27
N PHE A 8 -1.87 -2.18 6.34
CA PHE A 8 -2.48 -2.74 7.56
C PHE A 8 -3.51 -3.85 7.29
N SER A 9 -3.96 -4.50 8.37
CA SER A 9 -4.99 -5.55 8.36
C SER A 9 -6.33 -5.02 8.85
N PHE A 10 -7.38 -5.12 8.04
CA PHE A 10 -8.75 -4.80 8.47
C PHE A 10 -9.25 -5.71 9.60
N ILE A 11 -8.73 -6.93 9.72
CA ILE A 11 -9.13 -7.88 10.78
C ILE A 11 -8.42 -7.55 12.10
N LYS A 12 -7.12 -7.23 12.04
CA LYS A 12 -6.29 -7.10 13.24
C LYS A 12 -6.15 -5.67 13.75
N ASP A 13 -6.26 -4.69 12.87
CA ASP A 13 -6.04 -3.29 13.20
C ASP A 13 -7.36 -2.53 13.22
N ARG A 14 -7.50 -1.60 14.16
CA ARG A 14 -8.60 -0.63 14.17
C ARG A 14 -8.25 0.52 13.23
N CYS A 15 -9.26 1.15 12.64
CA CYS A 15 -9.04 2.31 11.77
C CYS A 15 -8.28 3.39 12.55
N HIS A 16 -7.07 3.71 12.11
CA HIS A 16 -6.29 4.84 12.62
C HIS A 16 -6.74 6.13 11.93
N ALA A 17 -6.29 7.27 12.45
CA ALA A 17 -6.55 8.58 11.86
C ALA A 17 -5.74 8.77 10.57
N TYR A 18 -6.02 7.96 9.55
CA TYR A 18 -5.53 8.15 8.20
C TYR A 18 -6.31 9.28 7.54
N ASP A 19 -5.65 10.12 6.75
CA ASP A 19 -6.32 11.10 5.88
C ASP A 19 -7.09 10.40 4.77
N TYR A 20 -6.60 9.23 4.34
CA TYR A 20 -7.24 8.40 3.33
C TYR A 20 -6.96 6.93 3.51
N VAL A 21 -7.96 6.09 3.19
CA VAL A 21 -7.84 4.63 3.25
C VAL A 21 -8.18 4.03 1.90
N LEU A 22 -7.23 3.28 1.34
CA LEU A 22 -7.41 2.43 0.17
C LEU A 22 -7.71 1.00 0.59
N ASP A 23 -8.85 0.47 0.15
CA ASP A 23 -9.20 -0.93 0.35
C ASP A 23 -8.57 -1.82 -0.74
N ALA A 24 -7.43 -2.41 -0.43
CA ALA A 24 -6.72 -3.34 -1.31
C ALA A 24 -7.34 -4.74 -1.35
N ARG A 25 -8.51 -5.00 -0.72
CA ARG A 25 -9.24 -6.26 -0.91
C ARG A 25 -9.81 -6.41 -2.32
N THR A 26 -9.96 -5.31 -3.03
CA THR A 26 -10.37 -5.22 -4.44
C THR A 26 -9.32 -5.75 -5.41
N LEU A 27 -8.05 -5.80 -5.01
CA LEU A 27 -6.99 -6.42 -5.80
C LEU A 27 -7.17 -7.94 -5.81
N ASP A 28 -7.54 -8.50 -6.96
CA ASP A 28 -7.66 -9.94 -7.14
C ASP A 28 -6.32 -10.55 -7.60
N LEU A 29 -5.74 -11.40 -6.74
CA LEU A 29 -4.51 -12.13 -7.05
C LEU A 29 -4.79 -13.56 -7.55
N ARG A 30 -6.06 -14.01 -7.55
CA ARG A 30 -6.43 -15.36 -7.97
C ARG A 30 -6.13 -15.55 -9.44
N GLY A 31 -5.62 -16.72 -9.80
CA GLY A 31 -5.28 -17.06 -11.19
C GLY A 31 -3.99 -16.43 -11.71
N ASN A 32 -3.40 -15.46 -11.00
CA ASN A 32 -2.17 -14.78 -11.44
C ASN A 32 -0.88 -15.50 -10.98
N GLY A 33 -1.01 -16.49 -10.09
CA GLY A 33 0.06 -17.32 -9.56
C GLY A 33 -0.29 -17.96 -8.23
N ILE A 34 0.69 -18.63 -7.61
CA ILE A 34 0.57 -19.22 -6.27
C ILE A 34 1.23 -18.29 -5.27
N ILE A 35 0.52 -17.98 -4.18
CA ILE A 35 1.03 -17.21 -3.05
C ILE A 35 0.82 -18.03 -1.78
N TRP A 36 1.88 -18.28 -1.03
CA TRP A 36 1.85 -19.01 0.22
C TRP A 36 1.54 -18.09 1.38
N MET A 37 1.02 -18.65 2.48
CA MET A 37 0.67 -17.88 3.67
C MET A 37 1.86 -17.13 4.29
N LYS A 38 3.07 -17.68 4.14
CA LYS A 38 4.33 -17.11 4.64
C LYS A 38 4.87 -15.98 3.78
N ASP A 39 4.42 -15.88 2.53
CA ASP A 39 4.93 -14.86 1.60
C ASP A 39 4.43 -13.48 2.03
N THR A 40 5.00 -12.44 1.45
CA THR A 40 4.65 -11.04 1.71
C THR A 40 4.60 -10.28 0.41
N GLY A 41 3.94 -9.12 0.39
CA GLY A 41 3.96 -8.24 -0.78
C GLY A 41 5.35 -7.66 -1.10
N LEU A 42 6.35 -7.84 -0.21
CA LEU A 42 7.75 -7.50 -0.46
C LEU A 42 8.48 -8.60 -1.24
N ASP A 43 7.98 -9.83 -1.23
CA ASP A 43 8.59 -10.91 -1.99
C ASP A 43 8.35 -10.68 -3.48
N GLN A 44 9.43 -10.78 -4.26
CA GLN A 44 9.41 -10.47 -5.69
C GLN A 44 8.30 -11.21 -6.44
N HIS A 45 8.09 -12.50 -6.18
CA HIS A 45 7.05 -13.27 -6.87
C HIS A 45 5.63 -12.78 -6.54
N VAL A 46 5.39 -12.30 -5.32
CA VAL A 46 4.07 -11.73 -4.95
C VAL A 46 3.88 -10.38 -5.63
N ALA A 47 4.91 -9.55 -5.69
CA ALA A 47 4.87 -8.27 -6.41
C ALA A 47 4.60 -8.49 -7.91
N GLU A 48 5.26 -9.47 -8.53
CA GLU A 48 5.02 -9.85 -9.93
C GLU A 48 3.60 -10.38 -10.18
N ILE A 49 3.06 -11.19 -9.26
CA ILE A 49 1.67 -11.68 -9.32
C ILE A 49 0.69 -10.51 -9.18
N ALA A 50 0.96 -9.56 -8.27
CA ALA A 50 0.13 -8.37 -8.09
C ALA A 50 0.14 -7.47 -9.31
N ALA A 51 1.31 -7.25 -9.92
CA ALA A 51 1.45 -6.41 -11.11
C ALA A 51 0.71 -6.96 -12.35
N LYS A 52 0.41 -8.27 -12.40
CA LYS A 52 -0.42 -8.89 -13.45
C LYS A 52 -1.90 -8.58 -13.30
N ALA A 53 -2.38 -8.24 -12.10
CA ALA A 53 -3.77 -7.91 -11.88
C ALA A 53 -4.10 -6.56 -12.56
N PRO A 54 -5.14 -6.50 -13.42
CA PRO A 54 -5.44 -5.29 -14.18
C PRO A 54 -5.80 -4.10 -13.28
N GLU A 55 -6.33 -4.36 -12.08
CA GLU A 55 -6.70 -3.34 -11.10
C GLU A 55 -5.49 -2.70 -10.40
N PHE A 56 -4.33 -3.37 -10.39
CA PHE A 56 -3.15 -2.91 -9.64
C PHE A 56 -2.76 -1.47 -10.00
N LYS A 57 -2.61 -1.20 -11.29
CA LYS A 57 -2.23 0.13 -11.79
C LYS A 57 -3.30 1.17 -11.49
N THR A 58 -4.58 0.79 -11.57
CA THR A 58 -5.71 1.67 -11.28
C THR A 58 -5.72 2.09 -9.81
N ILE A 59 -5.56 1.13 -8.90
CA ILE A 59 -5.54 1.40 -7.46
C ILE A 59 -4.35 2.30 -7.08
N VAL A 60 -3.16 2.02 -7.63
CA VAL A 60 -1.97 2.87 -7.43
C VAL A 60 -2.21 4.28 -7.95
N ALA A 61 -2.78 4.42 -9.16
CA ALA A 61 -3.09 5.71 -9.74
C ALA A 61 -4.12 6.52 -8.91
N MET A 62 -5.10 5.86 -8.30
CA MET A 62 -6.03 6.51 -7.37
C MET A 62 -5.30 7.09 -6.15
N GLY A 63 -4.35 6.34 -5.57
CA GLY A 63 -3.53 6.82 -4.46
C GLY A 63 -2.71 8.06 -4.84
N VAL A 64 -2.09 8.06 -6.03
CA VAL A 64 -1.36 9.23 -6.55
C VAL A 64 -2.29 10.42 -6.77
N GLY A 65 -3.46 10.20 -7.36
CA GLY A 65 -4.46 11.25 -7.58
C GLY A 65 -4.93 11.89 -6.27
N PHE A 66 -5.12 11.09 -5.22
CA PHE A 66 -5.46 11.60 -3.90
C PHE A 66 -4.33 12.45 -3.30
N VAL A 67 -3.07 12.02 -3.42
CA VAL A 67 -1.91 12.83 -3.00
C VAL A 67 -1.90 14.18 -3.71
N MET A 68 -2.14 14.22 -5.03
CA MET A 68 -2.18 15.47 -5.79
C MET A 68 -3.30 16.42 -5.33
N ILE A 69 -4.48 15.88 -5.00
CA ILE A 69 -5.58 16.68 -4.46
C ILE A 69 -5.19 17.31 -3.12
N MET A 70 -4.53 16.55 -2.25
CA MET A 70 -4.12 17.00 -0.92
C MET A 70 -2.93 17.97 -0.97
N ASP A 71 -1.99 17.76 -1.88
CA ASP A 71 -0.86 18.66 -2.12
C ASP A 71 -1.34 20.06 -2.55
N ALA A 72 -2.37 20.11 -3.41
CA ALA A 72 -3.01 21.37 -3.81
C ALA A 72 -3.66 22.14 -2.64
N GLN A 73 -3.94 21.47 -1.51
CA GLN A 73 -4.44 22.09 -0.28
C GLN A 73 -3.31 22.59 0.65
N GLN A 74 -2.05 22.54 0.22
CA GLN A 74 -0.87 22.97 0.99
C GLN A 74 -0.75 22.28 2.36
N ARG A 75 -1.03 20.97 2.41
CA ARG A 75 -0.81 20.14 3.60
C ARG A 75 0.68 19.83 3.77
N ASP A 76 1.19 19.88 5.00
CA ASP A 76 2.58 19.54 5.29
C ASP A 76 2.84 18.01 5.28
N THR A 77 1.84 17.26 5.74
CA THR A 77 1.87 15.80 5.92
C THR A 77 0.58 15.15 5.44
N ILE A 78 0.70 13.99 4.81
CA ILE A 78 -0.44 13.11 4.47
C ILE A 78 -0.15 11.72 5.01
N HIS A 79 -1.13 11.11 5.69
CA HIS A 79 -1.07 9.71 6.12
C HIS A 79 -2.11 8.85 5.37
N ILE A 80 -1.62 7.92 4.55
CA ILE A 80 -2.46 7.03 3.72
C ILE A 80 -2.41 5.61 4.27
N GLY A 81 -3.56 5.06 4.62
CA GLY A 81 -3.73 3.67 5.00
C GLY A 81 -4.06 2.79 3.79
N ILE A 82 -3.42 1.63 3.67
CA ILE A 82 -3.73 0.62 2.65
C ILE A 82 -4.09 -0.69 3.35
N GLY A 83 -5.37 -1.03 3.31
CA GLY A 83 -5.92 -2.15 4.07
C GLY A 83 -6.15 -3.39 3.21
N CYS A 84 -5.78 -4.57 3.71
CA CYS A 84 -6.35 -5.83 3.21
C CYS A 84 -6.76 -6.72 4.39
N HIS A 85 -7.27 -7.94 4.14
CA HIS A 85 -7.75 -8.81 5.22
C HIS A 85 -6.69 -9.04 6.31
N HIS A 86 -5.50 -9.52 5.94
CA HIS A 86 -4.43 -9.90 6.89
C HIS A 86 -3.23 -8.96 6.89
N GLY A 87 -3.22 -7.92 6.04
CA GLY A 87 -2.16 -6.91 6.00
C GLY A 87 -0.80 -7.40 5.50
N ARG A 88 -0.73 -8.50 4.72
CA ARG A 88 0.54 -9.16 4.37
C ARG A 88 0.88 -9.18 2.87
N HIS A 89 -0.12 -9.36 2.00
CA HIS A 89 0.09 -9.50 0.55
C HIS A 89 -0.39 -8.25 -0.20
N ARG A 90 -1.68 -8.19 -0.55
CA ARG A 90 -2.29 -7.14 -1.38
C ARG A 90 -2.01 -5.72 -0.90
N SER A 91 -2.19 -5.46 0.40
CA SER A 91 -1.95 -4.13 0.97
C SER A 91 -0.49 -3.71 0.88
N VAL A 92 0.43 -4.65 1.09
CA VAL A 92 1.87 -4.41 0.99
C VAL A 92 2.24 -4.15 -0.47
N SER A 93 1.78 -4.99 -1.41
CA SER A 93 2.07 -4.79 -2.84
C SER A 93 1.54 -3.47 -3.40
N ILE A 94 0.35 -3.04 -2.98
CA ILE A 94 -0.19 -1.73 -3.38
C ILE A 94 0.57 -0.58 -2.71
N ALA A 95 0.99 -0.72 -1.45
CA ALA A 95 1.81 0.28 -0.76
C ALA A 95 3.14 0.47 -1.49
N GLU A 96 3.85 -0.61 -1.80
CA GLU A 96 5.11 -0.55 -2.54
C GLU A 96 4.93 0.06 -3.93
N GLY A 97 3.89 -0.33 -4.67
CA GLY A 97 3.60 0.27 -5.98
C GLY A 97 3.29 1.77 -5.90
N LEU A 98 2.61 2.22 -4.83
CA LEU A 98 2.35 3.63 -4.59
C LEU A 98 3.63 4.40 -4.23
N VAL A 99 4.48 3.83 -3.37
CA VAL A 99 5.78 4.38 -3.00
C VAL A 99 6.67 4.54 -4.22
N GLU A 100 6.79 3.50 -5.04
CA GLU A 100 7.55 3.53 -6.29
C GLU A 100 7.07 4.67 -7.18
N ARG A 101 5.75 4.77 -7.38
CA ARG A 101 5.18 5.78 -8.26
C ARG A 101 5.37 7.20 -7.75
N LEU A 102 5.27 7.43 -6.45
CA LEU A 102 5.48 8.74 -5.84
C LEU A 102 6.97 9.13 -5.82
N ASN A 103 7.87 8.19 -5.56
CA ASN A 103 9.32 8.42 -5.58
C ASN A 103 9.82 8.79 -6.99
N GLN A 104 9.23 8.21 -8.04
CA GLN A 104 9.52 8.60 -9.44
C GLN A 104 9.22 10.08 -9.74
N LEU A 105 8.36 10.73 -8.96
CA LEU A 105 8.06 12.16 -9.14
C LEU A 105 9.15 13.05 -8.53
N GLN A 106 9.99 12.53 -7.62
CA GLN A 106 11.10 13.26 -6.99
C GLN A 106 10.72 14.57 -6.25
N TYR A 107 9.45 14.76 -5.92
CA TYR A 107 8.94 15.96 -5.24
C TYR A 107 8.53 15.72 -3.77
N TYR A 108 8.34 14.46 -3.38
CA TYR A 108 7.79 14.09 -2.08
C TYR A 108 8.81 13.35 -1.22
N ASP A 109 8.72 13.57 0.10
CA ASP A 109 9.43 12.77 1.09
C ASP A 109 8.52 11.60 1.50
N VAL A 110 8.71 10.44 0.86
CA VAL A 110 7.82 9.28 0.96
C VAL A 110 8.37 8.25 1.94
N HIS A 111 7.56 7.91 2.94
CA HIS A 111 7.87 6.90 3.95
C HIS A 111 6.84 5.77 3.86
N VAL A 112 7.29 4.53 4.06
CA VAL A 112 6.42 3.35 4.07
C VAL A 112 6.61 2.52 5.32
N TYR A 113 5.50 2.03 5.86
CA TYR A 113 5.47 1.18 7.04
C TYR A 113 4.52 -0.01 6.84
N HIS A 114 4.97 -1.21 7.18
CA HIS A 114 4.19 -2.44 7.02
C HIS A 114 3.87 -3.03 8.36
N ARG A 115 2.78 -2.55 8.98
CA ARG A 115 2.42 -2.87 10.35
C ARG A 115 2.49 -4.35 10.73
N GLN A 116 2.04 -5.24 9.84
CA GLN A 116 2.02 -6.68 10.13
C GLN A 116 3.37 -7.36 9.90
N LEU A 117 4.25 -6.79 9.07
CA LEU A 117 5.60 -7.30 8.84
C LEU A 117 6.55 -6.78 9.93
N ASP A 118 6.44 -5.50 10.27
CA ASP A 118 7.31 -4.85 11.26
C ASP A 118 7.04 -5.31 12.69
N LYS A 119 5.80 -5.72 13.01
CA LYS A 119 5.47 -6.39 14.28
C LYS A 119 6.07 -7.79 14.36
N ALA A 120 6.24 -8.48 13.24
CA ALA A 120 6.78 -9.85 13.21
C ALA A 120 8.32 -9.88 13.34
N GLY A 121 9.01 -8.80 12.97
CA GLY A 121 10.48 -8.67 13.10
C GLY A 121 10.98 -8.20 14.48
N LYS A 122 10.09 -7.96 15.45
CA LYS A 122 10.43 -7.54 16.82
C LYS A 122 10.36 -8.68 17.86
N GLY A 123 10.51 -9.93 17.41
CA GLY A 123 10.52 -11.13 18.24
C GLY A 123 11.90 -11.77 18.31
#